data_AF-A0A9E5FDR9-F1
#
_entry.id   AF-A0A9E5FDR9-F1
#
_cell.length_a   1.000
_cell.length_b   1.000
_cell.length_c   1.000
_cell.angle_alpha   90.00
_cell.angle_beta   90.00
_cell.angle_gamma   90.00
#
_symmetry.space_group_name_H-M   'P 1'
#
loop_
_entity.id
_entity.type
_entity.pdbx_description
1 polymer ?
#
loop_
_entity_poly.entity_id
_entity_poly.type
_entity_poly.pdbx_seq_one_letter_code
_entity_poly.pdbx_strand_id
1 'polypeptide(L)'
;MEQQSNVDLGGEYPVLVPPFMKEIIEQISLCARKSRLVDQQSGVSARFSMANYRTMVASARHRGVRLDEKPAVPRISDLAHLPTSSLGKLELDMMGSQQMTEKQVLEAIIAEAIGIVFNEYVEKSGLEAIVSVFNKGVRVEVGDMLPSEHYAERLKRAPAAWAKAFEVNPDENLAVRASCLEFVLAGLYATDRISRSQKHGRMTYEIR
;
A
#
# COMPACT_ATOMS: atom_id res chain seq x y z
N MET A 1 -13.74 -10.07 -6.22
CA MET A 1 -13.73 -8.59 -6.38
C MET A 1 -13.47 -8.15 -7.82
N GLU A 2 -12.45 -8.69 -8.49
CA GLU A 2 -11.99 -8.29 -9.83
C GLU A 2 -13.08 -8.44 -10.91
N GLN A 3 -13.70 -9.62 -11.03
CA GLN A 3 -14.75 -9.91 -12.02
C GLN A 3 -16.03 -9.06 -11.88
N GLN A 4 -16.29 -8.51 -10.69
CA GLN A 4 -17.48 -7.68 -10.43
C GLN A 4 -17.19 -6.18 -10.53
N SER A 5 -15.92 -5.79 -10.44
CA SER A 5 -15.50 -4.38 -10.46
C SER A 5 -15.60 -3.73 -11.84
N ASN A 6 -15.69 -4.53 -12.92
CA ASN A 6 -15.81 -4.06 -14.31
C ASN A 6 -14.79 -2.96 -14.67
N VAL A 7 -13.60 -3.01 -14.05
CA VAL A 7 -12.55 -2.04 -14.27
C VAL A 7 -11.76 -2.46 -15.49
N ASP A 8 -11.76 -1.59 -16.51
CA ASP A 8 -10.88 -1.77 -17.65
C ASP A 8 -9.44 -1.60 -17.19
N LEU A 9 -8.64 -2.65 -17.33
CA LEU A 9 -7.21 -2.67 -17.05
C LEU A 9 -6.37 -2.36 -18.31
N GLY A 10 -6.99 -2.33 -19.49
CA GLY A 10 -6.35 -2.05 -20.78
C GLY A 10 -6.68 -0.66 -21.32
N GLY A 11 -5.90 -0.20 -22.30
CA GLY A 11 -5.94 1.15 -22.84
C GLY A 11 -4.52 1.65 -23.13
N GLU A 12 -4.34 2.96 -23.37
CA GLU A 12 -3.02 3.54 -23.66
C GLU A 12 -2.03 3.38 -22.48
N TYR A 13 -2.56 3.40 -21.25
CA TYR A 13 -1.83 3.13 -20.01
C TYR A 13 -2.42 1.88 -19.34
N PRO A 14 -1.97 0.68 -19.76
CA PRO A 14 -2.45 -0.57 -19.18
C PRO A 14 -2.02 -0.66 -17.71
N VAL A 15 -2.87 -1.26 -16.88
CA VAL A 15 -2.63 -1.42 -15.45
C VAL A 15 -2.39 -2.89 -15.12
N LEU A 16 -1.21 -3.19 -14.60
CA LEU A 16 -0.86 -4.52 -14.09
C LEU A 16 -0.97 -4.48 -12.57
N VAL A 17 -1.90 -5.25 -11.98
CA VAL A 17 -2.13 -5.26 -10.54
C VAL A 17 -1.45 -6.47 -9.89
N PRO A 18 -0.45 -6.27 -9.02
CA PRO A 18 0.19 -7.38 -8.30
C PRO A 18 -0.79 -8.12 -7.38
N PRO A 19 -0.66 -9.45 -7.19
CA PRO A 19 -1.56 -10.23 -6.34
C PRO A 19 -1.73 -9.66 -4.93
N PHE A 20 -0.61 -9.36 -4.23
CA PHE A 20 -0.65 -8.79 -2.88
C PHE A 20 -1.43 -7.46 -2.79
N MET A 21 -1.45 -6.63 -3.84
CA MET A 21 -2.23 -5.39 -3.84
C MET A 21 -3.73 -5.68 -3.87
N LYS A 22 -4.16 -6.73 -4.61
CA LYS A 22 -5.56 -7.17 -4.62
C LYS A 22 -5.96 -7.67 -3.23
N GLU A 23 -5.11 -8.49 -2.64
CA GLU A 23 -5.32 -9.07 -1.32
C GLU A 23 -5.34 -7.99 -0.23
N ILE A 24 -4.50 -6.95 -0.31
CA ILE A 24 -4.59 -5.79 0.60
C ILE A 24 -5.97 -5.13 0.51
N ILE A 25 -6.52 -4.90 -0.68
CA ILE A 25 -7.87 -4.31 -0.81
C ILE A 25 -8.95 -5.20 -0.17
N GLU A 26 -8.86 -6.52 -0.35
CA GLU A 26 -9.80 -7.45 0.27
C GLU A 26 -9.63 -7.50 1.80
N GLN A 27 -8.39 -7.49 2.27
CA GLN A 27 -8.04 -7.51 3.68
C GLN A 27 -8.46 -6.22 4.40
N ILE A 28 -8.39 -5.05 3.74
CA ILE A 28 -8.91 -3.78 4.29
C ILE A 28 -10.40 -3.93 4.67
N SER A 29 -11.20 -4.56 3.82
CA SER A 29 -12.62 -4.79 4.10
C SER A 29 -12.83 -5.78 5.24
N LEU A 30 -11.98 -6.80 5.36
CA LEU A 30 -12.03 -7.74 6.48
C LEU A 30 -11.67 -7.07 7.81
N CYS A 31 -10.62 -6.25 7.84
CA CYS A 31 -10.22 -5.48 9.02
C CYS A 31 -11.30 -4.47 9.41
N ALA A 32 -11.87 -3.75 8.44
CA ALA A 32 -12.96 -2.80 8.69
C ALA A 32 -14.19 -3.46 9.35
N ARG A 33 -14.59 -4.67 8.90
CA ARG A 33 -15.68 -5.44 9.53
C ARG A 33 -15.35 -5.93 10.95
N LYS A 34 -14.08 -6.10 11.28
CA LYS A 34 -13.68 -6.56 12.63
C LYS A 34 -13.39 -5.40 13.58
N SER A 35 -13.24 -4.18 13.03
CA SER A 35 -12.87 -3.01 13.81
C SER A 35 -14.02 -2.55 14.71
N ARG A 36 -13.69 -2.31 15.99
CA ARG A 36 -14.62 -1.73 16.97
C ARG A 36 -14.86 -0.23 16.74
N LEU A 37 -14.04 0.40 15.90
CA LEU A 37 -14.17 1.82 15.57
C LEU A 37 -15.17 2.06 14.43
N VAL A 38 -15.60 0.99 13.75
CA VAL A 38 -16.51 1.02 12.62
C VAL A 38 -17.86 0.48 13.03
N ASP A 39 -18.93 1.20 12.69
CA ASP A 39 -20.27 0.70 12.88
C ASP A 39 -20.51 -0.53 11.98
N GLN A 40 -20.91 -1.64 12.58
CA GLN A 40 -21.14 -2.90 11.86
C GLN A 40 -22.35 -2.84 10.93
N GLN A 41 -23.23 -1.87 11.12
CA GLN A 41 -24.32 -1.56 10.19
C GLN A 41 -23.87 -0.72 8.99
N SER A 42 -22.63 -0.17 9.02
CA SER A 42 -22.14 0.85 8.08
C SER A 42 -21.81 0.38 6.66
N GLY A 43 -22.30 -0.76 6.21
CA GLY A 43 -22.22 -1.11 4.79
C GLY A 43 -20.80 -1.41 4.27
N VAL A 44 -19.91 -2.00 5.10
CA VAL A 44 -18.65 -2.64 4.67
C VAL A 44 -18.95 -3.85 3.76
N SER A 45 -19.41 -3.52 2.57
CA SER A 45 -20.04 -4.41 1.60
C SER A 45 -19.04 -4.77 0.50
N ALA A 46 -19.45 -5.67 -0.39
CA ALA A 46 -18.70 -5.90 -1.63
C ALA A 46 -18.46 -4.58 -2.41
N ARG A 47 -19.37 -3.61 -2.30
CA ARG A 47 -19.23 -2.29 -2.94
C ARG A 47 -18.11 -1.45 -2.34
N PHE A 48 -17.80 -1.60 -1.06
CA PHE A 48 -16.67 -0.93 -0.41
C PHE A 48 -15.35 -1.43 -1.01
N SER A 49 -15.11 -2.75 -1.02
CA SER A 49 -13.91 -3.34 -1.66
C SER A 49 -13.81 -2.95 -3.13
N MET A 50 -14.91 -3.02 -3.89
CA MET A 50 -14.93 -2.66 -5.31
C MET A 50 -14.65 -1.18 -5.58
N ALA A 51 -15.09 -0.29 -4.69
CA ALA A 51 -14.80 1.13 -4.80
C ALA A 51 -13.31 1.40 -4.52
N ASN A 52 -12.76 0.76 -3.49
CA ASN A 52 -11.35 0.88 -3.15
C ASN A 52 -10.43 0.31 -4.24
N TYR A 53 -10.80 -0.85 -4.81
CA TYR A 53 -10.10 -1.42 -5.96
C TYR A 53 -10.08 -0.47 -7.15
N ARG A 54 -11.24 0.14 -7.47
CA ARG A 54 -11.36 1.14 -8.54
C ARG A 54 -10.47 2.36 -8.29
N THR A 55 -10.46 2.87 -7.08
CA THR A 55 -9.62 4.02 -6.70
C THR A 55 -8.13 3.69 -6.79
N MET A 56 -7.71 2.51 -6.32
CA MET A 56 -6.32 2.05 -6.44
C MET A 56 -5.89 1.96 -7.90
N VAL A 57 -6.70 1.33 -8.76
CA VAL A 57 -6.41 1.21 -10.20
C VAL A 57 -6.37 2.59 -10.87
N ALA A 58 -7.33 3.46 -10.56
CA ALA A 58 -7.39 4.81 -11.12
C ALA A 58 -6.19 5.66 -10.67
N SER A 59 -5.80 5.57 -9.40
CA SER A 59 -4.62 6.27 -8.85
C SER A 59 -3.33 5.79 -9.52
N ALA A 60 -3.14 4.47 -9.64
CA ALA A 60 -1.99 3.89 -10.32
C ALA A 60 -1.92 4.31 -11.80
N ARG A 61 -3.05 4.27 -12.51
CA ARG A 61 -3.13 4.72 -13.92
C ARG A 61 -2.83 6.21 -14.05
N HIS A 62 -3.39 7.04 -13.18
CA HIS A 62 -3.14 8.48 -13.19
C HIS A 62 -1.65 8.78 -12.95
N ARG A 63 -1.00 8.07 -12.02
CA ARG A 63 0.46 8.13 -11.84
C ARG A 63 1.21 7.68 -13.09
N GLY A 64 0.80 6.56 -13.69
CA GLY A 64 1.38 6.08 -14.95
C GLY A 64 1.32 7.10 -16.08
N VAL A 65 0.19 7.80 -16.24
CA VAL A 65 0.04 8.90 -17.21
C VAL A 65 0.99 10.06 -16.91
N ARG A 66 1.13 10.45 -15.65
CA ARG A 66 2.00 11.59 -15.26
C ARG A 66 3.48 11.30 -15.38
N LEU A 67 3.88 10.04 -15.20
CA LEU A 67 5.27 9.61 -15.19
C LEU A 67 5.68 8.87 -16.48
N ASP A 68 4.76 8.76 -17.45
CA ASP A 68 4.89 7.98 -18.68
C ASP A 68 5.31 6.50 -18.44
N GLU A 69 4.73 5.88 -17.41
CA GLU A 69 5.02 4.49 -17.03
C GLU A 69 3.99 3.52 -17.62
N LYS A 70 4.46 2.59 -18.46
CA LYS A 70 3.66 1.56 -19.11
C LYS A 70 4.32 0.18 -18.91
N PRO A 71 3.67 -0.79 -18.22
CA PRO A 71 2.36 -0.68 -17.57
C PRO A 71 2.42 0.16 -16.28
N ALA A 72 1.29 0.75 -15.92
CA ALA A 72 1.08 1.31 -14.60
C ALA A 72 0.87 0.17 -13.59
N VAL A 73 1.57 0.20 -12.46
CA VAL A 73 1.48 -0.85 -11.43
C VAL A 73 1.13 -0.23 -10.09
N PRO A 74 -0.01 -0.56 -9.45
CA PRO A 74 -0.36 -0.03 -8.14
C PRO A 74 0.72 -0.27 -7.08
N ARG A 75 0.97 0.72 -6.22
CA ARG A 75 1.91 0.69 -5.10
C ARG A 75 1.20 1.08 -3.80
N ILE A 76 1.86 0.91 -2.65
CA ILE A 76 1.29 1.30 -1.35
C ILE A 76 0.95 2.79 -1.30
N SER A 77 1.75 3.63 -1.95
CA SER A 77 1.50 5.08 -2.07
C SER A 77 0.16 5.40 -2.72
N ASP A 78 -0.32 4.56 -3.65
CA ASP A 78 -1.62 4.76 -4.31
C ASP A 78 -2.81 4.51 -3.34
N LEU A 79 -2.58 3.77 -2.24
CA LEU A 79 -3.61 3.52 -1.22
C LEU A 79 -3.94 4.77 -0.39
N ALA A 80 -3.09 5.80 -0.40
CA ALA A 80 -3.36 7.09 0.24
C ALA A 80 -4.60 7.79 -0.34
N HIS A 81 -5.06 7.38 -1.53
CA HIS A 81 -6.24 7.91 -2.19
C HIS A 81 -7.54 7.18 -1.83
N LEU A 82 -7.49 6.04 -1.12
CA LEU A 82 -8.69 5.29 -0.71
C LEU A 82 -9.72 6.11 0.09
N PRO A 83 -9.36 7.10 0.94
CA PRO A 83 -10.35 7.95 1.60
C PRO A 83 -11.35 8.58 0.62
N THR A 84 -10.94 8.90 -0.62
CA THR A 84 -11.83 9.52 -1.62
C THR A 84 -13.03 8.66 -2.01
N SER A 85 -12.94 7.34 -1.87
CA SER A 85 -14.02 6.41 -2.19
C SER A 85 -14.54 5.63 -0.99
N SER A 86 -13.84 5.72 0.14
CA SER A 86 -14.17 5.06 1.41
C SER A 86 -14.96 5.94 2.38
N LEU A 87 -14.74 7.27 2.40
CA LEU A 87 -15.43 8.19 3.30
C LEU A 87 -16.95 8.18 3.05
N GLY A 88 -17.75 8.16 4.11
CA GLY A 88 -19.21 7.99 4.05
C GLY A 88 -19.71 6.61 3.60
N LYS A 89 -18.81 5.63 3.41
CA LYS A 89 -19.14 4.19 3.29
C LYS A 89 -18.65 3.37 4.46
N LEU A 90 -17.92 4.01 5.37
CA LEU A 90 -17.39 3.48 6.59
C LEU A 90 -17.80 4.49 7.66
N GLU A 91 -18.93 4.22 8.31
CA GLU A 91 -19.43 5.07 9.39
C GLU A 91 -18.71 4.66 10.68
N LEU A 92 -18.33 5.65 11.48
CA LEU A 92 -17.74 5.38 12.78
C LEU A 92 -18.81 5.08 13.81
N ASP A 93 -18.50 4.16 14.72
CA ASP A 93 -19.30 4.02 15.93
C ASP A 93 -19.18 5.28 16.80
N MET A 94 -20.18 5.52 17.66
CA MET A 94 -20.27 6.69 18.53
C MET A 94 -19.00 6.87 19.38
N MET A 95 -18.41 5.77 19.88
CA MET A 95 -17.12 5.80 20.59
C MET A 95 -15.93 6.08 19.66
N GLY A 96 -15.94 5.54 18.44
CA GLY A 96 -14.88 5.74 17.46
C GLY A 96 -14.76 7.21 17.02
N SER A 97 -15.90 7.86 16.77
CA SER A 97 -15.97 9.28 16.37
C SER A 97 -15.38 10.26 17.39
N GLN A 98 -15.32 9.90 18.67
CA GLN A 98 -14.72 10.72 19.72
C GLN A 98 -13.20 10.57 19.80
N GLN A 99 -12.65 9.45 19.34
CA GLN A 99 -11.23 9.11 19.46
C GLN A 99 -10.44 9.47 18.20
N MET A 100 -11.02 9.22 17.03
CA MET A 100 -10.34 9.30 15.75
C MET A 100 -11.29 9.79 14.67
N THR A 101 -10.76 10.55 13.71
CA THR A 101 -11.49 10.89 12.48
C THR A 101 -11.66 9.66 11.58
N GLU A 102 -12.67 9.65 10.70
CA GLU A 102 -12.89 8.55 9.72
C GLU A 102 -11.62 8.23 8.93
N LYS A 103 -10.90 9.27 8.52
CA LYS A 103 -9.63 9.14 7.80
C LYS A 103 -8.58 8.41 8.63
N GLN A 104 -8.41 8.76 9.90
CA GLN A 104 -7.42 8.10 10.77
C GLN A 104 -7.79 6.65 11.04
N VAL A 105 -9.08 6.34 11.23
CA VAL A 105 -9.56 4.96 11.39
C VAL A 105 -9.27 4.14 10.13
N LEU A 106 -9.55 4.70 8.95
CA LEU A 106 -9.23 4.06 7.67
C LEU A 106 -7.73 3.84 7.49
N GLU A 107 -6.89 4.82 7.83
CA GLU A 107 -5.42 4.69 7.78
C GLU A 107 -4.91 3.57 8.70
N ALA A 108 -5.50 3.42 9.90
CA ALA A 108 -5.17 2.34 10.83
C ALA A 108 -5.58 0.97 10.27
N ILE A 109 -6.79 0.87 9.71
CA ILE A 109 -7.29 -0.34 9.04
C ILE A 109 -6.40 -0.74 7.87
N ILE A 110 -5.96 0.23 7.06
CA ILE A 110 -5.03 -0.01 5.93
C ILE A 110 -3.69 -0.53 6.45
N ALA A 111 -3.13 0.08 7.49
CA ALA A 111 -1.86 -0.38 8.08
C ALA A 111 -1.97 -1.82 8.63
N GLU A 112 -3.06 -2.13 9.34
CA GLU A 112 -3.34 -3.48 9.83
C GLU A 112 -3.46 -4.49 8.68
N ALA A 113 -4.21 -4.15 7.62
CA ALA A 113 -4.37 -5.02 6.46
C ALA A 113 -3.05 -5.28 5.73
N ILE A 114 -2.21 -4.26 5.56
CA ILE A 114 -0.85 -4.41 5.01
C ILE A 114 -0.03 -5.35 5.88
N GLY A 115 -0.07 -5.21 7.20
CA GLY A 115 0.67 -6.09 8.12
C GLY A 115 0.24 -7.55 8.03
N ILE A 116 -1.05 -7.82 7.88
CA ILE A 116 -1.58 -9.19 7.71
C ILE A 116 -1.07 -9.80 6.40
N VAL A 117 -1.28 -9.13 5.26
CA VAL A 117 -0.84 -9.63 3.95
C VAL A 117 0.69 -9.74 3.89
N PHE A 118 1.42 -8.81 4.52
CA PHE A 118 2.88 -8.88 4.61
C PHE A 118 3.36 -10.16 5.29
N ASN A 119 2.72 -10.59 6.38
CA ASN A 119 3.10 -11.82 7.06
C ASN A 119 2.77 -13.09 6.25
N GLU A 120 1.89 -13.01 5.27
CA GLU A 120 1.56 -14.12 4.36
C GLU A 120 2.57 -14.23 3.21
N TYR A 121 3.07 -13.08 2.71
CA TYR A 121 3.99 -13.02 1.57
C TYR A 121 5.48 -13.02 1.94
N VAL A 122 5.84 -12.52 3.12
CA VAL A 122 7.22 -12.20 3.46
C VAL A 122 7.68 -13.03 4.65
N GLU A 123 8.66 -13.91 4.41
CA GLU A 123 9.30 -14.64 5.48
C GLU A 123 10.04 -13.70 6.45
N LYS A 124 9.99 -14.05 7.74
CA LYS A 124 10.74 -13.33 8.78
C LYS A 124 12.26 -13.40 8.59
N SER A 125 12.73 -14.40 7.85
CA SER A 125 14.15 -14.59 7.51
C SER A 125 14.67 -13.37 6.74
N GLY A 126 15.82 -12.82 7.16
CA GLY A 126 16.45 -11.69 6.47
C GLY A 126 15.85 -10.29 6.73
N LEU A 127 14.73 -10.17 7.46
CA LEU A 127 14.18 -8.86 7.83
C LEU A 127 15.15 -8.06 8.71
N GLU A 128 15.89 -8.72 9.60
CA GLU A 128 16.91 -8.10 10.46
C GLU A 128 18.02 -7.41 9.65
N ALA A 129 18.41 -7.98 8.50
CA ALA A 129 19.40 -7.36 7.63
C ALA A 129 18.88 -6.04 7.04
N ILE A 130 17.59 -5.97 6.74
CA ILE A 130 16.94 -4.74 6.26
C ILE A 130 16.91 -3.70 7.39
N VAL A 131 16.44 -4.08 8.58
CA VAL A 131 16.37 -3.20 9.75
C VAL A 131 17.76 -2.65 10.11
N SER A 132 18.81 -3.48 10.03
CA SER A 132 20.20 -3.06 10.25
C SER A 132 20.66 -1.94 9.31
N VAL A 133 20.20 -1.94 8.06
CA VAL A 133 20.49 -0.87 7.10
C VAL A 133 19.87 0.45 7.55
N PHE A 134 18.61 0.43 8.00
CA PHE A 134 17.95 1.63 8.52
C PHE A 134 18.59 2.13 9.82
N ASN A 135 19.06 1.22 10.70
CA ASN A 135 19.77 1.57 11.93
C ASN A 135 21.08 2.34 11.67
N LYS A 136 21.66 2.20 10.48
CA LYS A 136 22.84 2.96 10.04
C LYS A 136 22.50 4.35 9.48
N GLY A 137 21.24 4.79 9.62
CA GLY A 137 20.78 6.11 9.19
C GLY A 137 20.35 6.19 7.73
N VAL A 138 20.20 5.06 7.04
CA VAL A 138 19.64 5.03 5.67
C VAL A 138 18.17 5.43 5.72
N ARG A 139 17.78 6.30 4.79
CA ARG A 139 16.39 6.73 4.62
C ARG A 139 15.94 6.39 3.22
N VAL A 140 14.74 5.84 3.12
CA VAL A 140 14.13 5.51 1.82
C VAL A 140 12.88 6.34 1.66
N GLU A 141 12.90 7.25 0.70
CA GLU A 141 11.75 8.05 0.31
C GLU A 141 10.98 7.33 -0.80
N VAL A 142 9.67 7.23 -0.64
CA VAL A 142 8.70 6.68 -1.60
C VAL A 142 7.57 7.67 -1.82
N GLY A 143 6.83 7.53 -2.92
CA GLY A 143 5.65 8.38 -3.14
C GLY A 143 4.95 8.16 -4.47
N ASP A 144 3.77 8.76 -4.55
CA ASP A 144 2.83 8.75 -5.68
C ASP A 144 3.31 9.54 -6.93
N MET A 145 4.40 10.29 -6.81
CA MET A 145 5.02 11.03 -7.92
C MET A 145 6.50 10.67 -8.11
N LEU A 146 6.95 9.54 -7.56
CA LEU A 146 8.31 9.04 -7.73
C LEU A 146 8.38 8.02 -8.89
N PRO A 147 9.14 8.26 -9.96
CA PRO A 147 9.37 7.29 -11.03
C PRO A 147 9.95 5.96 -10.53
N SER A 148 9.51 4.85 -11.10
CA SER A 148 9.93 3.47 -10.76
C SER A 148 11.43 3.31 -10.95
N GLU A 149 12.00 3.91 -12.00
CA GLU A 149 13.44 3.88 -12.27
C GLU A 149 14.28 4.49 -11.14
N HIS A 150 13.74 5.47 -10.42
CA HIS A 150 14.44 6.09 -9.29
C HIS A 150 14.50 5.17 -8.07
N TYR A 151 13.64 4.16 -7.98
CA TYR A 151 13.71 3.17 -6.89
C TYR A 151 15.00 2.35 -7.00
N ALA A 152 15.37 1.90 -8.21
CA ALA A 152 16.58 1.11 -8.42
C ALA A 152 17.85 1.86 -7.95
N GLU A 153 17.96 3.16 -8.26
CA GLU A 153 19.10 3.99 -7.85
C GLU A 153 19.13 4.19 -6.33
N ARG A 154 17.96 4.48 -5.72
CA ARG A 154 17.82 4.64 -4.25
C ARG A 154 18.17 3.36 -3.50
N LEU A 155 17.98 2.20 -4.12
CA LEU A 155 18.16 0.88 -3.51
C LEU A 155 19.59 0.36 -3.51
N LYS A 156 20.52 1.02 -4.21
CA LYS A 156 21.97 0.80 -4.00
C LYS A 156 22.36 0.94 -2.51
N ARG A 157 21.59 1.72 -1.75
CA ARG A 157 21.80 1.95 -0.31
C ARG A 157 21.10 0.93 0.59
N ALA A 158 20.20 0.10 0.07
CA ALA A 158 19.46 -0.90 0.82
C ALA A 158 19.27 -2.22 0.03
N PRO A 159 20.38 -2.91 -0.34
CA PRO A 159 20.32 -4.10 -1.19
C PRO A 159 19.50 -5.26 -0.57
N ALA A 160 19.48 -5.37 0.76
CA ALA A 160 18.66 -6.38 1.45
C ALA A 160 17.15 -6.17 1.23
N ALA A 161 16.69 -4.91 1.22
CA ALA A 161 15.28 -4.59 0.95
C ALA A 161 14.92 -4.91 -0.52
N TRP A 162 15.86 -4.67 -1.43
CA TRP A 162 15.69 -5.00 -2.85
C TRP A 162 15.60 -6.50 -3.09
N ALA A 163 16.47 -7.30 -2.45
CA ALA A 163 16.44 -8.75 -2.52
C ALA A 163 15.12 -9.29 -1.96
N LYS A 164 14.66 -8.77 -0.82
CA LYS A 164 13.39 -9.19 -0.23
C LYS A 164 12.19 -8.84 -1.12
N ALA A 165 12.21 -7.70 -1.80
CA ALA A 165 11.18 -7.35 -2.78
C ALA A 165 11.12 -8.34 -3.97
N PHE A 166 12.24 -8.96 -4.34
CA PHE A 166 12.27 -9.99 -5.38
C PHE A 166 11.62 -11.30 -4.93
N GLU A 167 11.71 -11.64 -3.64
CA GLU A 167 11.04 -12.82 -3.08
C GLU A 167 9.51 -12.68 -3.12
N VAL A 168 8.99 -11.45 -3.02
CA VAL A 168 7.55 -11.16 -3.15
C VAL A 168 7.06 -11.38 -4.58
N ASN A 169 7.83 -10.93 -5.56
CA ASN A 169 7.56 -11.15 -6.98
C ASN A 169 8.88 -11.09 -7.78
N PRO A 170 9.24 -12.17 -8.50
CA PRO A 170 10.49 -12.23 -9.26
C PRO A 170 10.46 -11.48 -10.60
N ASP A 171 9.43 -10.67 -10.88
CA ASP A 171 9.33 -9.86 -12.10
C ASP A 171 10.44 -8.78 -12.17
N GLU A 172 11.09 -8.64 -13.32
CA GLU A 172 12.15 -7.64 -13.54
C GLU A 172 11.62 -6.25 -13.92
N ASN A 173 10.32 -6.12 -14.20
CA ASN A 173 9.70 -4.84 -14.50
C ASN A 173 9.86 -3.87 -13.32
N LEU A 174 10.45 -2.71 -13.59
CA LEU A 174 10.75 -1.70 -12.57
C LEU A 174 9.50 -1.22 -11.81
N ALA A 175 8.35 -1.13 -12.47
CA ALA A 175 7.11 -0.72 -11.83
C ALA A 175 6.59 -1.80 -10.85
N VAL A 176 6.72 -3.08 -11.20
CA VAL A 176 6.41 -4.21 -10.30
C VAL A 176 7.36 -4.21 -9.11
N ARG A 177 8.66 -4.01 -9.36
CA ARG A 177 9.67 -3.93 -8.31
C ARG A 177 9.47 -2.77 -7.36
N ALA A 178 9.08 -1.60 -7.87
CA ALA A 178 8.73 -0.44 -7.04
C ALA A 178 7.53 -0.74 -6.12
N SER A 179 6.50 -1.42 -6.64
CA SER A 179 5.35 -1.86 -5.84
C SER A 179 5.77 -2.84 -4.73
N CYS A 180 6.57 -3.84 -5.06
CA CYS A 180 7.06 -4.83 -4.09
C CYS A 180 7.94 -4.19 -3.00
N LEU A 181 8.80 -3.23 -3.37
CA LEU A 181 9.60 -2.51 -2.38
C LEU A 181 8.70 -1.74 -1.41
N GLU A 182 7.76 -0.95 -1.93
CA GLU A 182 6.86 -0.18 -1.08
C GLU A 182 6.08 -1.09 -0.14
N PHE A 183 5.67 -2.27 -0.60
CA PHE A 183 5.02 -3.28 0.22
C PHE A 183 5.93 -3.79 1.34
N VAL A 184 7.18 -4.12 1.05
CA VAL A 184 8.15 -4.56 2.09
C VAL A 184 8.38 -3.46 3.13
N LEU A 185 8.56 -2.21 2.71
CA LEU A 185 8.76 -1.08 3.63
C LEU A 185 7.52 -0.81 4.48
N ALA A 186 6.34 -0.84 3.86
CA ALA A 186 5.08 -0.66 4.56
C ALA A 186 4.80 -1.79 5.56
N GLY A 187 5.15 -3.03 5.22
CA GLY A 187 5.04 -4.18 6.11
C GLY A 187 6.01 -4.13 7.29
N LEU A 188 7.25 -3.68 7.07
CA LEU A 188 8.20 -3.42 8.17
C LEU A 188 7.67 -2.32 9.12
N TYR A 189 7.03 -1.29 8.59
CA TYR A 189 6.38 -0.27 9.41
C TYR A 189 5.15 -0.82 10.15
N ALA A 190 4.28 -1.58 9.46
CA ALA A 190 3.08 -2.19 10.05
C ALA A 190 3.39 -3.26 11.11
N THR A 191 4.63 -3.76 11.16
CA THR A 191 5.13 -4.71 12.16
C THR A 191 6.07 -4.05 13.17
N ASP A 192 6.04 -2.71 13.29
CA ASP A 192 6.79 -1.90 14.25
C ASP A 192 8.32 -2.07 14.19
N ARG A 193 8.87 -2.47 13.03
CA ARG A 193 10.32 -2.67 12.83
C ARG A 193 11.04 -1.41 12.37
N ILE A 194 10.33 -0.50 11.70
CA ILE A 194 10.85 0.80 11.24
C ILE A 194 9.80 1.88 11.47
N SER A 195 10.24 3.13 11.48
CA SER A 195 9.36 4.31 11.55
C SER A 195 9.07 4.87 10.16
N ARG A 196 7.93 5.59 10.06
CA ARG A 196 7.51 6.32 8.87
C ARG A 196 7.22 7.77 9.22
N SER A 197 7.68 8.69 8.39
CA SER A 197 7.29 10.10 8.41
C SER A 197 6.70 10.49 7.05
N GLN A 198 5.73 11.42 7.04
CA GLN A 198 5.10 11.91 5.82
C GLN A 198 5.25 13.43 5.73
N LYS A 199 5.72 13.93 4.58
CA LYS A 199 5.85 15.37 4.33
C LYS A 199 5.54 15.67 2.86
N HIS A 200 4.58 16.56 2.61
CA HIS A 200 4.15 16.98 1.26
C HIS A 200 3.88 15.81 0.28
N GLY A 201 3.12 14.79 0.70
CA GLY A 201 2.78 13.63 -0.13
C GLY A 201 3.89 12.57 -0.28
N ARG A 202 5.11 12.86 0.19
CA ARG A 202 6.21 11.88 0.23
C ARG A 202 6.24 11.16 1.56
N MET A 203 6.45 9.85 1.51
CA MET A 203 6.67 9.01 2.68
C MET A 203 8.14 8.69 2.79
N THR A 204 8.71 8.90 3.97
CA THR A 204 10.10 8.54 4.27
C THR A 204 10.09 7.46 5.35
N TYR A 205 10.77 6.34 5.06
CA TYR A 205 11.03 5.27 6.00
C TYR A 205 12.42 5.43 6.62
N GLU A 206 12.48 5.38 7.95
CA GLU A 206 13.68 5.60 8.76
C GLU A 206 13.55 4.90 10.13
N ILE A 207 14.60 4.88 10.94
CA ILE A 207 14.49 4.49 12.36
C ILE A 207 14.51 5.77 13.21
N ARG A 208 13.63 5.83 14.20
CA ARG A 208 13.56 6.92 15.19
C ARG A 208 14.55 6.69 16.31
#